data_AF-A0A286XLD6-F1
#
_entry.id   AF-A0A286XLD6-F1
#
_cell.length_a   1.000
_cell.length_b   1.000
_cell.length_c   1.000
_cell.angle_alpha   90.00
_cell.angle_beta   90.00
_cell.angle_gamma   90.00
#
_symmetry.space_group_name_H-M   'P 1'
#
loop_
_entity.id
_entity.type
_entity.pdbx_description
1 polymer ?
#
loop_
_entity_poly.entity_id
_entity_poly.type
_entity_poly.pdbx_seq_one_letter_code
_entity_poly.pdbx_strand_id
1 'polypeptide(L)'
;MGSFKGHILPGSFFLIMGFWWSTKSILKYVCKKQMRACHLDSKTLFHRMEILEGITLICMALTGIVGEQFISGGPYLILYKEGQWNQLTGWHHCTMYFFFGLVGVANILCFTISPLPVSLIKLILSNAFFVETFIFHNHTHGREMLDIFVHQMLVLVSFVTGLLAFMEFLMRNNVLLELLRTSLILLQGSWFWQIGFVLYPPSGGPAWDLNDHDNIMFLAICFCWHYALSYIIIGVDYAFVTWLVKTRLRKLCSSELGLLKNAEREHESEEEM
;
A
#
# COMPACT_ATOMS: atom_id res chain seq x y z
N MET A 1 -20.97 -7.72 13.35
CA MET A 1 -19.79 -8.47 13.83
C MET A 1 -18.77 -8.53 12.72
N GLY A 2 -17.49 -8.43 13.04
CA GLY A 2 -16.43 -8.63 12.06
C GLY A 2 -16.34 -10.11 11.63
N SER A 3 -15.46 -10.40 10.68
CA SER A 3 -15.19 -11.77 10.25
C SER A 3 -13.72 -11.93 9.90
N PHE A 4 -13.22 -13.16 9.89
CA PHE A 4 -11.86 -13.46 9.43
C PHE A 4 -11.60 -12.86 8.04
N LYS A 5 -12.50 -13.12 7.08
CA LYS A 5 -12.41 -12.59 5.71
C LYS A 5 -12.40 -11.06 5.67
N GLY A 6 -13.20 -10.42 6.52
CA GLY A 6 -13.27 -8.95 6.64
C GLY A 6 -11.98 -8.31 7.13
N HIS A 7 -11.09 -9.07 7.80
CA HIS A 7 -9.77 -8.58 8.19
C HIS A 7 -8.68 -8.98 7.18
N ILE A 8 -8.73 -10.21 6.66
CA ILE A 8 -7.70 -10.69 5.72
C ILE A 8 -7.73 -9.94 4.39
N LEU A 9 -8.92 -9.58 3.89
CA LEU A 9 -9.05 -8.86 2.62
C LEU A 9 -8.35 -7.49 2.65
N PRO A 10 -8.70 -6.54 3.54
CA PRO A 10 -8.00 -5.25 3.62
C PRO A 10 -6.53 -5.43 4.01
N GLY A 11 -6.21 -6.39 4.88
CA GLY A 11 -4.82 -6.70 5.24
C GLY A 11 -3.96 -7.08 4.03
N SER A 12 -4.51 -7.90 3.13
CA SER A 12 -3.85 -8.31 1.89
C SER A 12 -3.68 -7.14 0.92
N PHE A 13 -4.68 -6.26 0.78
CA PHE A 13 -4.57 -5.06 -0.05
C PHE A 13 -3.44 -4.14 0.45
N PHE A 14 -3.37 -3.88 1.75
CA PHE A 14 -2.31 -3.07 2.34
C PHE A 14 -0.93 -3.71 2.19
N LEU A 15 -0.80 -5.02 2.34
CA LEU A 15 0.49 -5.71 2.12
C LEU A 15 0.95 -5.59 0.67
N ILE A 16 0.07 -5.86 -0.30
CA ILE A 16 0.37 -5.76 -1.73
C ILE A 16 0.76 -4.33 -2.10
N MET A 17 -0.03 -3.34 -1.67
CA MET A 17 0.22 -1.93 -2.00
C MET A 17 1.44 -1.37 -1.26
N GLY A 18 1.66 -1.77 0.00
CA GLY A 18 2.83 -1.39 0.77
C GLY A 18 4.13 -1.85 0.11
N PHE A 19 4.16 -3.12 -0.33
CA PHE A 19 5.29 -3.67 -1.09
C PHE A 19 5.44 -3.01 -2.46
N TRP A 20 4.37 -2.86 -3.23
CA TRP A 20 4.41 -2.19 -4.53
C TRP A 20 4.95 -0.76 -4.42
N TRP A 21 4.45 0.01 -3.45
CA TRP A 21 4.91 1.38 -3.23
C TRP A 21 6.36 1.43 -2.74
N SER A 22 6.82 0.50 -1.89
CA SER A 22 8.24 0.45 -1.49
C SER A 22 9.12 0.20 -2.70
N THR A 23 8.80 -0.83 -3.50
CA THR A 23 9.55 -1.18 -4.72
C THR A 23 9.58 -0.01 -5.70
N LYS A 24 8.44 0.66 -5.93
CA LYS A 24 8.35 1.83 -6.81
C LYS A 24 9.23 2.99 -6.34
N SER A 25 9.20 3.32 -5.04
CA SER A 25 10.01 4.41 -4.47
C SER A 25 11.51 4.10 -4.53
N ILE A 26 11.90 2.86 -4.24
CA ILE A 26 13.29 2.40 -4.35
C ILE A 26 13.75 2.44 -5.80
N LEU A 27 12.95 1.91 -6.73
CA LEU A 27 13.25 1.91 -8.16
C LEU A 27 13.46 3.34 -8.67
N LYS A 28 12.55 4.26 -8.34
CA LYS A 28 12.69 5.68 -8.69
C LYS A 28 13.99 6.27 -8.14
N TYR A 29 14.31 6.01 -6.88
CA TYR A 29 15.52 6.51 -6.24
C TYR A 29 16.81 5.95 -6.87
N VAL A 30 16.89 4.63 -7.02
CA VAL A 30 18.06 3.93 -7.59
C VAL A 30 18.24 4.30 -9.05
N CYS A 31 17.17 4.29 -9.86
CA CYS A 31 17.24 4.72 -11.26
C CYS A 31 17.66 6.17 -11.38
N LYS A 32 17.13 7.10 -10.57
CA LYS A 32 17.57 8.51 -10.59
C LYS A 32 19.06 8.64 -10.26
N LYS A 33 19.58 7.86 -9.31
CA LYS A 33 20.99 7.88 -8.91
C LYS A 33 21.91 7.27 -9.96
N GLN A 34 21.51 6.17 -10.62
CA GLN A 34 22.34 5.44 -11.57
C GLN A 34 22.17 5.91 -13.02
N MET A 35 20.97 6.31 -13.45
CA MET A 35 20.71 6.84 -14.80
C MET A 35 21.24 8.25 -15.01
N ARG A 36 21.54 9.00 -13.95
CA ARG A 36 22.36 10.22 -14.06
C ARG A 36 23.74 9.92 -14.69
N ALA A 37 24.18 8.67 -14.64
CA ALA A 37 25.40 8.21 -15.31
C ALA A 37 25.15 7.62 -16.72
N CYS A 38 23.91 7.42 -17.18
CA CYS A 38 23.61 6.65 -18.42
C CYS A 38 22.47 7.20 -19.31
N HIS A 39 21.94 8.40 -19.06
CA HIS A 39 21.04 9.17 -19.96
C HIS A 39 19.79 8.44 -20.53
N LEU A 40 19.19 7.48 -19.82
CA LEU A 40 17.99 6.75 -20.28
C LEU A 40 16.67 7.44 -19.89
N ASP A 41 15.75 7.63 -20.84
CA ASP A 41 14.43 8.24 -20.61
C ASP A 41 13.41 7.22 -20.08
N SER A 42 13.15 7.26 -18.77
CA SER A 42 12.25 6.33 -18.06
C SER A 42 10.82 6.87 -17.90
N LYS A 43 10.51 8.05 -18.43
CA LYS A 43 9.23 8.76 -18.19
C LYS A 43 8.01 7.94 -18.62
N THR A 44 8.05 7.29 -19.77
CA THR A 44 6.94 6.49 -20.30
C THR A 44 6.62 5.26 -19.42
N LEU A 45 7.65 4.61 -18.88
CA LEU A 45 7.46 3.45 -18.00
C LEU A 45 6.80 3.87 -16.68
N PHE A 46 7.31 4.93 -16.05
CA PHE A 46 6.72 5.42 -14.80
C PHE A 46 5.29 5.92 -15.02
N HIS A 47 4.99 6.59 -16.13
CA HIS A 47 3.63 7.00 -16.46
C HIS A 47 2.66 5.80 -16.53
N ARG A 48 3.04 4.71 -17.22
CA ARG A 48 2.22 3.49 -17.30
C ARG A 48 2.02 2.83 -15.93
N MET A 49 3.06 2.83 -15.08
CA MET A 49 2.96 2.30 -13.72
C MET A 49 1.95 3.06 -12.87
N GLU A 50 1.89 4.39 -12.98
CA GLU A 50 0.98 5.23 -12.20
C GLU A 50 -0.49 5.01 -12.62
N ILE A 51 -0.76 4.83 -13.92
CA ILE A 51 -2.10 4.47 -14.43
C ILE A 51 -2.50 3.07 -13.95
N LEU A 52 -1.62 2.07 -14.08
CA LEU A 52 -1.90 0.70 -13.65
C LEU A 52 -2.15 0.63 -12.14
N GLU A 53 -1.41 1.39 -11.36
CA GLU A 53 -1.65 1.55 -9.92
C GLU A 53 -3.03 2.13 -9.65
N GLY A 54 -3.43 3.16 -10.40
CA GLY A 54 -4.76 3.75 -10.27
C GLY A 54 -5.88 2.75 -10.56
N ILE A 55 -5.74 1.96 -11.63
CA ILE A 55 -6.69 0.89 -11.98
C ILE A 55 -6.74 -0.16 -10.87
N THR A 56 -5.58 -0.57 -10.35
CA THR A 56 -5.49 -1.59 -9.30
C THR A 56 -6.19 -1.14 -8.02
N LEU A 57 -5.99 0.11 -7.58
CA LEU A 57 -6.65 0.69 -6.42
C LEU A 57 -8.18 0.75 -6.59
N ILE A 58 -8.66 1.14 -7.78
CA ILE A 58 -10.10 1.15 -8.08
C ILE A 58 -10.66 -0.28 -8.02
N CYS A 59 -9.99 -1.26 -8.63
CA CYS A 59 -10.42 -2.66 -8.58
C CYS A 59 -10.46 -3.22 -7.16
N MET A 60 -9.44 -2.94 -6.34
CA MET A 60 -9.41 -3.33 -4.92
C MET A 60 -10.57 -2.68 -4.14
N ALA A 61 -10.79 -1.38 -4.30
CA ALA A 61 -11.88 -0.66 -3.66
C ALA A 61 -13.26 -1.21 -4.04
N LEU A 62 -13.50 -1.45 -5.34
CA LEU A 62 -14.74 -2.04 -5.83
C LEU A 62 -14.94 -3.46 -5.29
N THR A 63 -13.87 -4.27 -5.23
CA THR A 63 -13.94 -5.62 -4.65
C THR A 63 -14.34 -5.57 -3.18
N GLY A 64 -13.78 -4.64 -2.40
CA GLY A 64 -14.15 -4.42 -1.00
C GLY A 64 -15.60 -3.98 -0.84
N ILE A 65 -16.05 -2.99 -1.62
CA ILE A 65 -17.44 -2.51 -1.60
C ILE A 65 -18.43 -3.62 -1.97
N VAL A 66 -18.14 -4.38 -3.03
CA VAL A 66 -18.99 -5.50 -3.46
C VAL A 66 -19.04 -6.59 -2.39
N GLY A 67 -17.89 -6.89 -1.77
CA GLY A 67 -17.80 -7.85 -0.68
C GLY A 67 -18.68 -7.49 0.51
N GLU A 68 -18.64 -6.24 0.95
CA GLU A 68 -19.43 -5.76 2.09
C GLU A 68 -20.92 -5.63 1.77
N GLN A 69 -21.28 -5.22 0.53
CA GLN A 69 -22.67 -4.95 0.17
C GLN A 69 -23.46 -6.18 -0.26
N PHE A 70 -22.81 -7.14 -0.94
CA PHE A 70 -23.51 -8.20 -1.66
C PHE A 70 -23.06 -9.62 -1.27
N ILE A 71 -21.97 -9.78 -0.51
CA ILE A 71 -21.47 -11.08 -0.07
C ILE A 71 -21.81 -11.28 1.40
N SER A 72 -21.96 -12.55 1.83
CA SER A 72 -22.24 -12.93 3.23
C SER A 72 -23.54 -12.36 3.81
N GLY A 73 -24.55 -12.09 2.95
CA GLY A 73 -25.82 -11.51 3.39
C GLY A 73 -25.73 -10.03 3.74
N GLY A 74 -24.88 -9.28 3.01
CA GLY A 74 -24.73 -7.83 3.15
C GLY A 74 -26.04 -7.05 2.95
N PRO A 75 -26.03 -5.72 3.16
CA PRO A 75 -27.25 -4.90 3.18
C PRO A 75 -27.86 -4.62 1.80
N TYR A 76 -27.25 -5.07 0.69
CA TYR A 76 -27.72 -4.86 -0.69
C TYR A 76 -28.04 -3.38 -1.00
N LEU A 77 -27.18 -2.45 -0.55
CA LEU A 77 -27.35 -0.99 -0.67
C LEU A 77 -28.56 -0.41 0.07
N ILE A 78 -29.20 -1.18 0.96
CA ILE A 78 -30.31 -0.72 1.79
C ILE A 78 -29.73 -0.23 3.13
N LEU A 79 -29.61 1.08 3.31
CA LEU A 79 -29.03 1.69 4.52
C LEU A 79 -29.96 1.59 5.74
N TYR A 80 -31.27 1.64 5.50
CA TYR A 80 -32.28 1.68 6.56
C TYR A 80 -33.44 0.76 6.20
N LYS A 81 -33.79 -0.15 7.10
CA LYS A 81 -34.82 -1.16 6.88
C LYS A 81 -35.63 -1.34 8.16
N GLU A 82 -36.96 -1.35 8.03
CA GLU A 82 -37.89 -1.65 9.13
C GLU A 82 -37.69 -0.78 10.40
N GLY A 83 -37.40 0.51 10.21
CA GLY A 83 -37.24 1.43 11.33
C GLY A 83 -35.91 1.29 12.08
N GLN A 84 -34.93 0.58 11.52
CA GLN A 84 -33.60 0.38 12.09
C GLN A 84 -32.49 0.52 11.04
N TRP A 85 -31.29 0.87 11.50
CA TRP A 85 -30.10 0.91 10.66
C TRP A 85 -29.68 -0.50 10.24
N ASN A 86 -29.34 -0.67 8.97
CA ASN A 86 -29.00 -1.98 8.42
C ASN A 86 -27.49 -2.15 8.26
N GLN A 87 -26.88 -2.96 9.14
CA GLN A 87 -25.47 -3.37 9.08
C GLN A 87 -24.46 -2.21 8.92
N LEU A 88 -24.53 -1.17 9.78
CA LEU A 88 -23.67 0.02 9.71
C LEU A 88 -22.16 -0.28 9.68
N THR A 89 -21.72 -1.38 10.27
CA THR A 89 -20.33 -1.85 10.19
C THR A 89 -19.88 -2.06 8.74
N GLY A 90 -20.72 -2.65 7.89
CA GLY A 90 -20.40 -2.82 6.47
C GLY A 90 -20.35 -1.47 5.73
N TRP A 91 -21.21 -0.52 6.11
CA TRP A 91 -21.18 0.84 5.57
C TRP A 91 -19.88 1.59 5.95
N HIS A 92 -19.39 1.44 7.17
CA HIS A 92 -18.10 1.98 7.60
C HIS A 92 -16.97 1.49 6.67
N HIS A 93 -16.92 0.18 6.39
CA HIS A 93 -15.92 -0.39 5.49
C HIS A 93 -16.10 0.09 4.05
N CYS A 94 -17.34 0.16 3.53
CA CYS A 94 -17.60 0.70 2.20
C CYS A 94 -17.10 2.14 2.05
N THR A 95 -17.30 2.98 3.07
CA THR A 95 -16.78 4.35 3.07
C THR A 95 -15.24 4.36 3.03
N MET A 96 -14.57 3.53 3.83
CA MET A 96 -13.11 3.40 3.77
C MET A 96 -12.63 3.01 2.35
N TYR A 97 -13.19 1.93 1.78
CA TYR A 97 -12.85 1.48 0.43
C TYR A 97 -13.08 2.56 -0.62
N PHE A 98 -14.18 3.31 -0.52
CA PHE A 98 -14.50 4.41 -1.43
C PHE A 98 -13.38 5.47 -1.45
N PHE A 99 -12.90 5.91 -0.29
CA PHE A 99 -11.81 6.90 -0.22
C PHE A 99 -10.48 6.38 -0.78
N PHE A 100 -10.14 5.11 -0.56
CA PHE A 100 -8.98 4.51 -1.23
C PHE A 100 -9.19 4.37 -2.75
N GLY A 101 -10.42 4.13 -3.21
CA GLY A 101 -10.79 4.18 -4.63
C GLY A 101 -10.58 5.57 -5.25
N LEU A 102 -10.87 6.64 -4.51
CA LEU A 102 -10.59 8.02 -4.95
C LEU A 102 -9.10 8.29 -5.16
N VAL A 103 -8.21 7.64 -4.39
CA VAL A 103 -6.76 7.68 -4.65
C VAL A 103 -6.47 7.11 -6.04
N GLY A 104 -7.08 5.97 -6.38
CA GLY A 104 -6.91 5.35 -7.71
C GLY A 104 -7.43 6.23 -8.85
N VAL A 105 -8.57 6.90 -8.65
CA VAL A 105 -9.09 7.89 -9.60
C VAL A 105 -8.13 9.07 -9.73
N ALA A 106 -7.60 9.59 -8.63
CA ALA A 106 -6.62 10.68 -8.65
C ALA A 106 -5.35 10.29 -9.40
N ASN A 107 -4.86 9.06 -9.26
CA ASN A 107 -3.74 8.53 -10.05
C ASN A 107 -4.02 8.62 -11.56
N ILE A 108 -5.17 8.12 -12.02
CA ILE A 108 -5.48 8.13 -13.46
C ILE A 108 -5.65 9.58 -13.95
N LEU A 109 -6.39 10.41 -13.22
CA LEU A 109 -6.66 11.78 -13.64
C LEU A 109 -5.39 12.63 -13.69
N CYS A 110 -4.51 12.55 -12.69
CA CYS A 110 -3.26 13.33 -12.68
C CYS A 110 -2.29 12.95 -13.80
N PHE A 111 -2.41 11.74 -14.36
CA PHE A 111 -1.57 11.27 -15.47
C PHE A 111 -2.28 11.30 -16.83
N THR A 112 -3.57 11.61 -16.90
CA THR A 112 -4.31 11.76 -18.17
C THR A 112 -4.71 13.22 -18.46
N ILE A 113 -4.89 14.03 -17.42
CA ILE A 113 -5.35 15.42 -17.49
C ILE A 113 -4.20 16.36 -17.11
N SER A 114 -3.66 17.07 -18.12
CA SER A 114 -2.50 17.98 -18.01
C SER A 114 -2.52 19.01 -16.87
N PRO A 115 -3.65 19.69 -16.52
CA PRO A 115 -3.64 20.71 -15.46
C PRO A 115 -3.56 20.18 -14.02
N LEU A 116 -3.71 18.87 -13.77
CA LEU A 116 -3.77 18.37 -12.40
C LEU A 116 -2.38 18.14 -11.80
N PRO A 117 -2.06 18.69 -10.61
CA PRO A 117 -0.76 18.50 -10.00
C PRO A 117 -0.65 17.10 -9.39
N VAL A 118 0.45 16.39 -9.68
CA VAL A 118 0.74 15.05 -9.12
C VAL A 118 0.74 15.02 -7.58
N SER A 119 0.98 16.15 -6.92
CA SER A 119 0.88 16.26 -5.46
C SER A 119 -0.54 16.01 -4.93
N LEU A 120 -1.59 16.17 -5.76
CA LEU A 120 -2.97 15.85 -5.40
C LEU A 120 -3.11 14.40 -4.94
N ILE A 121 -2.43 13.45 -5.60
CA ILE A 121 -2.45 12.02 -5.23
C ILE A 121 -2.06 11.83 -3.76
N LYS A 122 -0.99 12.50 -3.31
CA LYS A 122 -0.49 12.39 -1.94
C LYS A 122 -1.48 12.97 -0.92
N LEU A 123 -2.13 14.08 -1.29
CA LEU A 123 -3.16 14.71 -0.46
C LEU A 123 -4.41 13.81 -0.34
N ILE A 124 -4.86 13.19 -1.44
CA ILE A 124 -6.00 12.28 -1.41
C ILE A 124 -5.65 11.00 -0.62
N LEU A 125 -4.43 10.48 -0.75
CA LEU A 125 -3.96 9.33 0.05
C LEU A 125 -3.94 9.66 1.55
N SER A 126 -3.45 10.84 1.92
CA SER A 126 -3.48 11.30 3.31
C SER A 126 -4.91 11.38 3.85
N ASN A 127 -5.84 11.95 3.07
CA ASN A 127 -7.26 12.01 3.45
C ASN A 127 -7.88 10.62 3.60
N ALA A 128 -7.54 9.67 2.73
CA ALA A 128 -8.04 8.30 2.84
C ALA A 128 -7.65 7.66 4.19
N PHE A 129 -6.39 7.81 4.61
CA PHE A 129 -5.94 7.34 5.92
C PHE A 129 -6.58 8.10 7.09
N PHE A 130 -6.83 9.41 6.98
CA PHE A 130 -7.52 10.16 8.03
C PHE A 130 -9.00 9.76 8.16
N VAL A 131 -9.69 9.52 7.04
CA VAL A 131 -11.06 8.99 7.06
C VAL A 131 -11.09 7.59 7.67
N GLU A 132 -10.14 6.73 7.29
CA GLU A 132 -9.99 5.40 7.88
C GLU A 132 -9.77 5.48 9.40
N THR A 133 -8.85 6.35 9.85
CA THR A 133 -8.58 6.60 11.27
C THR A 133 -9.86 7.01 12.01
N PHE A 134 -10.59 7.99 11.45
CA PHE A 134 -11.82 8.51 12.05
C PHE A 134 -12.89 7.42 12.17
N ILE A 135 -13.07 6.63 11.12
CA ILE A 135 -14.06 5.55 11.13
C ILE A 135 -13.64 4.45 12.11
N PHE A 136 -12.37 4.03 12.15
CA PHE A 136 -11.90 3.02 13.11
C PHE A 136 -12.04 3.46 14.56
N HIS A 137 -11.77 4.73 14.86
CA HIS A 137 -11.96 5.27 16.20
C HIS A 137 -13.42 5.13 16.67
N ASN A 138 -14.38 5.32 15.75
CA ASN A 138 -15.81 5.17 16.05
C ASN A 138 -16.33 3.73 15.89
N HIS A 139 -15.50 2.79 15.41
CA HIS A 139 -15.90 1.43 15.06
C HIS A 139 -15.96 0.44 16.24
N THR A 140 -15.26 0.75 17.34
CA THR A 140 -14.97 -0.20 18.43
C THR A 140 -15.76 0.05 19.72
N HIS A 141 -16.62 1.06 19.75
CA HIS A 141 -17.41 1.38 20.94
C HIS A 141 -18.26 0.18 21.39
N GLY A 142 -18.15 -0.19 22.67
CA GLY A 142 -18.94 -1.27 23.28
C GLY A 142 -18.44 -2.69 23.01
N ARG A 143 -17.19 -2.87 22.55
CA ARG A 143 -16.55 -4.19 22.38
C ARG A 143 -15.71 -4.60 23.59
N GLU A 144 -15.26 -5.85 23.58
CA GLU A 144 -14.36 -6.41 24.61
C GLU A 144 -12.97 -5.77 24.58
N MET A 145 -12.25 -5.87 25.71
CA MET A 145 -10.97 -5.18 25.95
C MET A 145 -9.93 -5.46 24.85
N LEU A 146 -9.73 -6.72 24.50
CA LEU A 146 -8.77 -7.13 23.49
C LEU A 146 -9.16 -6.65 22.08
N ASP A 147 -10.44 -6.73 21.71
CA ASP A 147 -10.95 -6.27 20.40
C ASP A 147 -10.70 -4.75 20.25
N ILE A 148 -10.98 -3.98 21.30
CA ILE A 148 -10.67 -2.54 21.34
C ILE A 148 -9.17 -2.31 21.15
N PHE A 149 -8.32 -3.00 21.91
CA PHE A 149 -6.87 -2.81 21.85
C PHE A 149 -6.31 -3.04 20.44
N VAL A 150 -6.64 -4.16 19.81
CA VAL A 150 -6.07 -4.51 18.51
C VAL A 150 -6.52 -3.56 17.40
N HIS A 151 -7.75 -3.04 17.46
CA HIS A 151 -8.23 -2.03 16.53
C HIS A 151 -7.68 -0.63 16.82
N GLN A 152 -7.40 -0.28 18.09
CA GLN A 152 -6.72 0.98 18.41
C GLN A 152 -5.30 1.04 17.83
N MET A 153 -4.62 -0.10 17.71
CA MET A 153 -3.35 -0.16 16.99
C MET A 153 -3.50 0.19 15.50
N LEU A 154 -4.62 -0.19 14.85
CA LEU A 154 -4.92 0.26 13.48
C LEU A 154 -5.17 1.77 13.42
N VAL A 155 -5.89 2.33 14.40
CA VAL A 155 -6.10 3.79 14.51
C VAL A 155 -4.75 4.51 14.58
N LEU A 156 -3.83 4.03 15.43
CA LEU A 156 -2.49 4.61 15.57
C LEU A 156 -1.71 4.56 14.25
N VAL A 157 -1.64 3.40 13.61
CA VAL A 157 -0.84 3.22 12.37
C VAL A 157 -1.42 4.02 11.22
N SER A 158 -2.74 3.99 11.03
CA SER A 158 -3.42 4.73 9.96
C SER A 158 -3.26 6.24 10.15
N PHE A 159 -3.37 6.74 11.37
CA PHE A 159 -3.16 8.16 11.68
C PHE A 159 -1.74 8.62 11.33
N VAL A 160 -0.73 7.90 11.81
CA VAL A 160 0.68 8.23 11.53
C VAL A 160 0.97 8.11 10.04
N THR A 161 0.42 7.10 9.36
CA THR A 161 0.55 6.94 7.89
C THR A 161 -0.06 8.13 7.14
N GLY A 162 -1.25 8.58 7.55
CA GLY A 162 -1.91 9.76 7.00
C GLY A 162 -1.10 11.04 7.20
N LEU A 163 -0.46 11.22 8.37
CA LEU A 163 0.46 12.31 8.64
C LEU A 163 1.69 12.27 7.73
N LEU A 164 2.32 11.11 7.55
CA LEU A 164 3.49 10.99 6.67
C LEU A 164 3.10 11.26 5.20
N ALA A 165 1.95 10.78 4.74
CA ALA A 165 1.42 11.10 3.41
C ALA A 165 1.16 12.62 3.25
N PHE A 166 0.67 13.29 4.29
CA PHE A 166 0.51 14.74 4.30
C PHE A 166 1.87 15.46 4.26
N MET A 167 2.84 15.00 5.05
CA MET A 167 4.20 15.53 5.02
C MET A 167 4.84 15.36 3.64
N GLU A 168 4.60 14.25 2.95
CA GLU A 168 5.10 14.05 1.58
C GLU A 168 4.44 14.97 0.55
N PHE A 169 3.19 15.37 0.80
CA PHE A 169 2.52 16.39 -0.01
C PHE A 169 3.24 17.75 0.13
N LEU A 170 3.67 18.10 1.34
CA LEU A 170 4.42 19.34 1.64
C LEU A 170 5.90 19.26 1.21
N MET A 171 6.57 18.15 1.51
CA MET A 171 8.00 17.91 1.31
C MET A 171 8.22 16.96 0.12
N ARG A 172 8.46 17.53 -1.06
CA ARG A 172 8.67 16.74 -2.27
C ARG A 172 10.02 16.02 -2.26
N ASN A 173 10.05 14.81 -2.85
CA ASN A 173 11.26 14.04 -3.19
C ASN A 173 12.10 13.49 -2.03
N ASN A 174 11.50 13.16 -0.88
CA ASN A 174 12.22 12.49 0.20
C ASN A 174 11.93 10.97 0.20
N VAL A 175 12.88 10.17 -0.32
CA VAL A 175 12.75 8.71 -0.38
C VAL A 175 12.62 8.07 1.01
N LEU A 176 13.26 8.62 2.04
CA LEU A 176 13.18 8.07 3.39
C LEU A 176 11.79 8.23 3.97
N LEU A 177 11.13 9.35 3.67
CA LEU A 177 9.75 9.60 4.08
C LEU A 177 8.78 8.64 3.38
N GLU A 178 8.99 8.40 2.07
CA GLU A 178 8.22 7.42 1.30
C GLU A 178 8.40 6.00 1.86
N LEU A 179 9.64 5.59 2.18
CA LEU A 179 9.93 4.28 2.77
C LEU A 179 9.36 4.14 4.19
N LEU A 180 9.38 5.22 4.99
CA LEU A 180 8.76 5.20 6.31
C LEU A 180 7.25 5.01 6.19
N ARG A 181 6.58 5.73 5.27
CA ARG A 181 5.15 5.55 5.01
C ARG A 181 4.84 4.11 4.57
N THR A 182 5.59 3.55 3.63
CA THR A 182 5.34 2.17 3.17
C THR A 182 5.60 1.13 4.25
N SER A 183 6.54 1.36 5.16
CA SER A 183 6.76 0.48 6.32
C SER A 183 5.54 0.41 7.25
N LEU A 184 4.84 1.54 7.46
CA LEU A 184 3.62 1.59 8.25
C LEU A 184 2.44 0.94 7.53
N ILE A 185 2.37 1.05 6.21
CA ILE A 185 1.34 0.38 5.40
C ILE A 185 1.52 -1.15 5.46
N LEU A 186 2.76 -1.64 5.39
CA LEU A 186 3.07 -3.06 5.60
C LEU A 186 2.71 -3.52 7.02
N LEU A 187 3.02 -2.69 8.03
CA LEU A 187 2.61 -2.95 9.42
C LEU A 187 1.09 -3.05 9.53
N GLN A 188 0.34 -2.08 8.99
CA GLN A 188 -1.11 -2.08 8.98
C GLN A 188 -1.67 -3.35 8.33
N GLY A 189 -1.15 -3.71 7.15
CA GLY A 189 -1.60 -4.90 6.42
C GLY A 189 -1.35 -6.21 7.18
N SER A 190 -0.15 -6.37 7.74
CA SER A 190 0.18 -7.55 8.55
C SER A 190 -0.59 -7.58 9.88
N TRP A 191 -0.91 -6.41 10.44
CA TRP A 191 -1.68 -6.31 11.68
C TRP A 191 -3.15 -6.68 11.49
N PHE A 192 -3.75 -6.33 10.34
CA PHE A 192 -5.07 -6.87 9.98
C PHE A 192 -5.10 -8.40 9.97
N TRP A 193 -4.05 -9.05 9.46
CA TRP A 193 -3.93 -10.50 9.53
C TRP A 193 -3.87 -11.00 10.98
N GLN A 194 -3.07 -10.33 11.83
CA GLN A 194 -3.00 -10.64 13.26
C GLN A 194 -4.37 -10.55 13.93
N ILE A 195 -5.13 -9.48 13.67
CA ILE A 195 -6.51 -9.33 14.19
C ILE A 195 -7.40 -10.48 13.72
N GLY A 196 -7.32 -10.83 12.43
CA GLY A 196 -8.05 -11.96 11.86
C GLY A 196 -7.82 -13.25 12.65
N PHE A 197 -6.56 -13.61 12.90
CA PHE A 197 -6.22 -14.83 13.64
C PHE A 197 -6.62 -14.80 15.12
N VAL A 198 -6.50 -13.64 15.77
CA VAL A 198 -6.76 -13.52 17.21
C VAL A 198 -8.27 -13.51 17.50
N LEU A 199 -9.04 -12.69 16.77
CA LEU A 199 -10.48 -12.57 16.99
C LEU A 199 -11.30 -13.66 16.28
N TYR A 200 -10.76 -14.26 15.22
CA TYR A 200 -11.46 -15.25 14.40
C TYR A 200 -10.53 -16.44 14.05
N PRO A 201 -10.05 -17.21 15.05
CA PRO A 201 -9.13 -18.31 14.82
C PRO A 201 -9.69 -19.29 13.78
N PRO A 202 -8.96 -19.56 12.68
CA PRO A 202 -9.45 -20.43 11.63
C PRO A 202 -9.60 -21.87 12.13
N SER A 203 -10.48 -22.63 11.49
CA SER A 203 -10.65 -24.07 11.75
C SER A 203 -11.05 -24.44 13.18
N GLY A 204 -11.62 -23.50 13.95
CA GLY A 204 -12.07 -23.78 15.33
C GLY A 204 -10.92 -23.92 16.33
N GLY A 205 -9.76 -23.30 16.07
CA GLY A 205 -8.69 -23.20 17.05
C GLY A 205 -9.14 -22.57 18.37
N PRO A 206 -8.37 -22.74 19.46
CA PRO A 206 -8.76 -22.23 20.77
C PRO A 206 -8.97 -20.72 20.71
N ALA A 207 -10.12 -20.27 21.21
CA ALA A 207 -10.44 -18.85 21.31
C ALA A 207 -9.53 -18.17 22.33
N TRP A 208 -9.16 -16.93 22.03
CA TRP A 208 -8.43 -16.08 22.97
C TRP A 208 -9.38 -15.57 24.06
N ASP A 209 -8.89 -15.43 25.29
CA ASP A 209 -9.60 -14.70 26.33
C ASP A 209 -9.51 -13.20 26.03
N LEU A 210 -10.66 -12.60 25.70
CA LEU A 210 -10.77 -11.20 25.29
C LEU A 210 -10.68 -10.21 26.46
N ASN A 211 -10.74 -10.71 27.70
CA ASN A 211 -10.64 -9.91 28.92
C ASN A 211 -9.32 -10.13 29.68
N ASP A 212 -8.47 -11.05 29.20
CA ASP A 212 -7.15 -11.28 29.75
C ASP A 212 -6.16 -10.18 29.35
N HIS A 213 -5.58 -9.55 30.36
CA HIS A 213 -4.60 -8.48 30.18
C HIS A 213 -3.26 -8.99 29.64
N ASP A 214 -2.86 -10.22 29.95
CA ASP A 214 -1.59 -10.78 29.47
C ASP A 214 -1.59 -10.95 27.95
N ASN A 215 -2.76 -11.23 27.37
CA ASN A 215 -2.95 -11.24 25.91
C ASN A 215 -2.69 -9.86 25.29
N ILE A 216 -3.07 -8.76 25.96
CA ILE A 216 -2.78 -7.40 25.49
C ILE A 216 -1.28 -7.13 25.53
N MET A 217 -0.61 -7.50 26.62
CA MET A 217 0.85 -7.33 26.75
C MET A 217 1.59 -8.12 25.66
N PHE A 218 1.17 -9.36 25.40
CA PHE A 218 1.72 -10.18 24.33
C PHE A 218 1.50 -9.56 22.94
N LEU A 219 0.29 -9.08 22.66
CA LEU A 219 -0.02 -8.46 21.37
C LEU A 219 0.73 -7.14 21.15
N ALA A 220 1.00 -6.37 22.21
CA ALA A 220 1.86 -5.20 22.13
C ALA A 220 3.29 -5.57 21.67
N ILE A 221 3.82 -6.68 22.18
CA ILE A 221 5.12 -7.23 21.73
C ILE A 221 5.03 -7.65 20.27
N CYS A 222 4.00 -8.40 19.87
CA CYS A 222 3.79 -8.81 18.49
C CYS A 222 3.74 -7.61 17.54
N PHE A 223 3.04 -6.55 17.91
CA PHE A 223 2.94 -5.34 17.09
C PHE A 223 4.32 -4.74 16.77
N CYS A 224 5.23 -4.69 17.75
CA CYS A 224 6.61 -4.26 17.53
C CYS A 224 7.39 -5.21 16.60
N TRP A 225 7.19 -6.54 16.73
CA TRP A 225 7.83 -7.51 15.84
C TRP A 225 7.32 -7.42 14.40
N HIS A 226 6.02 -7.19 14.21
CA HIS A 226 5.45 -6.89 12.89
C HIS A 226 6.12 -5.65 12.27
N TYR A 227 6.38 -4.62 13.08
CA TYR A 227 7.03 -3.41 12.58
C TYR A 227 8.50 -3.64 12.21
N ALA A 228 9.24 -4.40 13.04
CA ALA A 228 10.60 -4.83 12.71
C ALA A 228 10.63 -5.64 11.40
N LEU A 229 9.65 -6.53 11.20
CA LEU A 229 9.52 -7.31 9.96
C LEU A 229 9.28 -6.41 8.73
N SER A 230 8.46 -5.36 8.85
CA SER A 230 8.27 -4.39 7.77
C SER A 230 9.57 -3.73 7.31
N TYR A 231 10.48 -3.42 8.25
CA TYR A 231 11.82 -2.91 7.90
C TYR A 231 12.69 -3.95 7.20
N ILE A 232 12.65 -5.20 7.65
CA ILE A 232 13.40 -6.29 7.02
C ILE A 232 12.92 -6.48 5.58
N ILE A 233 11.60 -6.51 5.34
CA ILE A 233 11.01 -6.64 4.00
C ILE A 233 11.50 -5.51 3.09
N ILE A 234 11.44 -4.25 3.54
CA ILE A 234 11.92 -3.10 2.77
C ILE A 234 13.42 -3.17 2.53
N GLY A 235 14.22 -3.61 3.50
CA GLY A 235 15.67 -3.77 3.35
C GLY A 235 16.05 -4.81 2.30
N VAL A 236 15.35 -5.96 2.30
CA VAL A 236 15.51 -7.01 1.28
C VAL A 236 15.08 -6.51 -0.09
N ASP A 237 13.93 -5.84 -0.19
CA ASP A 237 13.44 -5.22 -1.44
C ASP A 237 14.45 -4.19 -1.97
N TYR A 238 15.02 -3.36 -1.10
CA TYR A 238 16.04 -2.38 -1.46
C TYR A 238 17.30 -3.02 -2.05
N ALA A 239 17.81 -4.07 -1.41
CA ALA A 239 18.96 -4.81 -1.89
C ALA A 239 18.66 -5.46 -3.26
N PHE A 240 17.50 -6.10 -3.38
CA PHE A 240 17.06 -6.77 -4.60
C PHE A 240 16.91 -5.79 -5.78
N VAL A 241 16.17 -4.70 -5.61
CA VAL A 241 15.98 -3.68 -6.65
C VAL A 241 17.32 -3.04 -7.04
N THR A 242 18.18 -2.74 -6.07
CA THR A 242 19.51 -2.17 -6.35
C THR A 242 20.35 -3.14 -7.19
N TRP A 243 20.36 -4.42 -6.83
CA TRP A 243 21.05 -5.46 -7.59
C TRP A 243 20.47 -5.61 -9.01
N LEU A 244 19.15 -5.63 -9.15
CA LEU A 244 18.46 -5.75 -10.43
C LEU A 244 18.76 -4.56 -11.35
N VAL A 245 18.69 -3.32 -10.85
CA VAL A 245 18.97 -2.13 -11.67
C VAL A 245 20.44 -2.09 -12.09
N LYS A 246 21.39 -2.40 -11.18
CA LYS A 246 22.82 -2.47 -11.51
C LYS A 246 23.14 -3.52 -12.57
N THR A 247 22.57 -4.71 -12.44
CA THR A 247 22.80 -5.81 -13.41
C THR A 247 22.24 -5.48 -14.78
N ARG A 248 21.04 -4.88 -14.85
CA ARG A 248 20.44 -4.42 -16.11
C ARG A 248 21.22 -3.28 -16.76
N LEU A 249 21.67 -2.30 -15.99
CA LEU A 249 22.50 -1.21 -16.51
C LEU A 249 23.86 -1.69 -17.02
N ARG A 250 24.52 -2.61 -16.30
CA ARG A 250 25.78 -3.21 -16.77
C ARG A 250 25.59 -3.92 -18.12
N LYS A 251 24.46 -4.62 -18.30
CA LYS A 251 24.13 -5.28 -19.57
C LYS A 251 23.88 -4.29 -20.70
N LEU A 252 23.12 -3.22 -20.43
CA LEU A 252 22.83 -2.16 -21.42
C LEU A 252 24.11 -1.45 -21.87
N CYS A 253 24.92 -0.97 -20.93
CA CYS A 253 26.15 -0.25 -21.23
C CYS A 253 27.19 -1.14 -21.96
N SER A 254 27.28 -2.43 -21.60
CA SER A 254 28.09 -3.40 -22.34
C SER A 254 27.58 -3.66 -23.76
N SER A 255 26.27 -3.59 -23.99
CA SER A 255 25.66 -3.78 -25.31
C SER A 255 25.92 -2.57 -26.22
N GLU A 256 25.78 -1.34 -25.70
CA GLU A 256 26.10 -0.13 -26.45
C GLU A 256 27.59 -0.07 -26.84
N LEU A 257 28.49 -0.43 -25.92
CA LEU A 257 29.93 -0.49 -26.21
C LEU A 257 30.27 -1.56 -27.28
N GLY A 258 29.54 -2.69 -27.26
CA GLY A 258 29.67 -3.71 -28.29
C GLY A 258 29.19 -3.26 -29.68
N LEU A 259 28.09 -2.49 -29.72
CA LEU A 259 27.56 -1.93 -30.97
C LEU A 259 28.49 -0.85 -31.56
N LEU A 260 29.03 0.04 -30.74
CA LEU A 260 30.01 1.04 -31.18
C LEU A 260 31.27 0.40 -31.78
N LYS A 261 31.80 -0.63 -31.12
CA LYS A 261 32.98 -1.36 -31.61
C LYS A 261 32.73 -2.10 -32.92
N ASN A 262 31.51 -2.60 -33.14
CA ASN A 262 31.15 -3.22 -34.41
C ASN A 262 31.00 -2.18 -35.52
N ALA A 263 30.41 -1.01 -35.23
CA ALA A 263 30.29 0.08 -36.18
C ALA A 263 31.65 0.67 -36.59
N GLU A 264 32.60 0.85 -35.65
CA GLU A 264 33.98 1.26 -35.98
C GLU A 264 34.67 0.24 -36.90
N ARG A 265 34.47 -1.05 -36.62
CA ARG A 265 35.10 -2.13 -37.39
C ARG A 265 34.50 -2.28 -38.80
N GLU A 266 33.21 -2.01 -38.96
CA GLU A 266 32.57 -1.93 -40.29
C GLU A 266 33.09 -0.71 -41.08
N HIS A 267 33.26 0.44 -40.42
CA HIS A 267 33.79 1.65 -41.06
C HIS A 267 35.26 1.50 -41.48
N GLU A 268 36.10 0.87 -40.66
CA GLU A 268 37.50 0.55 -41.04
C GLU A 268 37.56 -0.40 -42.24
N SER A 269 36.62 -1.36 -42.35
CA SER A 269 36.59 -2.30 -43.47
C SER A 269 36.07 -1.70 -44.79
N GLU A 270 35.30 -0.61 -44.73
CA GLU A 270 34.86 0.13 -45.92
C GLU A 270 35.92 1.11 -46.44
N GLU A 271 36.83 1.60 -45.59
CA GLU A 271 37.93 2.50 -45.99
C GLU A 271 39.14 1.76 -46.60
N GLU A 272 39.29 0.46 -46.37
CA GLU A 272 40.37 -0.39 -46.92
C GLU A 272 40.06 -1.00 -48.31
N MET A 273 38.89 -0.72 -48.90
CA MET A 273 38.44 -1.26 -50.20
C MET A 273 38.41 -0.19 -51.30
#